data_AF-A0A059LLN0-F1
#
_entry.id   AF-A0A059LLN0-F1
#
_cell.length_a   1.000
_cell.length_b   1.000
_cell.length_c   1.000
_cell.angle_alpha   90.00
_cell.angle_beta   90.00
_cell.angle_gamma   90.00
#
_symmetry.space_group_name_H-M   'P 1'
#
loop_
_entity.id
_entity.type
_entity.pdbx_description
1 polymer ?
#
loop_
_entity_poly.entity_id
_entity_poly.type
_entity_poly.pdbx_seq_one_letter_code
_entity_poly.pdbx_strand_id
1 'polypeptide(L)'
;MSAAALAPGLSRKLLETRTDAPDVVAALSALSTIYGENSPSARRQLRSTIENEAVNISQQYLSAMEDVWKHLDEIDAQVGNLSRMATALEDTAASASSSARPLLSEASSLEQALHSSRRRSELVRTFLTEYQLRDEELAALTQGA
;
A
#
# COMPACT_ATOMS: atom_id res chain seq x y z
N MET A 1 27.51 -12.38 -59.95
CA MET A 1 26.95 -13.75 -59.91
C MET A 1 25.67 -13.77 -60.71
N SER A 2 25.57 -14.72 -61.64
CA SER A 2 24.52 -14.84 -62.66
C SER A 2 23.12 -14.79 -62.04
N ALA A 3 22.30 -13.82 -62.47
CA ALA A 3 20.86 -13.85 -62.22
C ALA A 3 20.33 -15.11 -62.92
N ALA A 4 20.03 -16.15 -62.14
CA ALA A 4 19.32 -17.32 -62.64
C ALA A 4 18.06 -16.81 -63.35
N ALA A 5 17.83 -17.26 -64.58
CA ALA A 5 16.69 -16.87 -65.39
C ALA A 5 15.40 -17.26 -64.65
N LEU A 6 14.83 -16.31 -63.93
CA LEU A 6 13.54 -16.45 -63.26
C LEU A 6 12.50 -16.74 -64.33
N ALA A 7 11.71 -17.79 -64.12
CA ALA A 7 10.65 -18.15 -65.06
C ALA A 7 9.75 -16.92 -65.33
N PRO A 8 9.36 -16.66 -66.59
CA PRO A 8 8.71 -15.39 -66.98
C PRO A 8 7.42 -15.06 -66.22
N GLY A 9 6.75 -16.05 -65.63
CA GLY A 9 5.59 -15.83 -64.75
C GLY A 9 5.94 -15.49 -63.29
N LEU A 10 7.12 -15.91 -62.81
CA LEU A 10 7.56 -15.68 -61.44
C LEU A 10 8.05 -14.25 -61.24
N SER A 11 8.78 -13.71 -62.22
CA SER A 11 9.25 -12.31 -62.20
C SER A 11 8.07 -11.35 -62.11
N ARG A 12 7.04 -11.53 -62.94
CA ARG A 12 5.83 -10.69 -62.92
C ARG A 12 5.11 -10.73 -61.58
N LYS A 13 4.96 -11.92 -60.97
CA LYS A 13 4.31 -12.07 -59.65
C LYS A 13 5.12 -11.47 -58.50
N LEU A 14 6.44 -11.52 -58.58
CA LEU A 14 7.34 -10.90 -57.61
C LEU A 14 7.29 -9.36 -57.70
N LEU A 15 7.25 -8.82 -58.92
CA LEU A 15 7.10 -7.39 -59.19
C LEU A 15 5.73 -6.84 -58.76
N GLU A 16 4.67 -7.66 -58.84
CA GLU A 16 3.31 -7.28 -58.39
C GLU A 16 3.15 -7.25 -56.85
N THR A 17 4.02 -7.94 -56.09
CA THR A 17 3.83 -8.16 -54.65
C THR A 17 4.46 -7.10 -53.74
N ARG A 18 5.10 -6.04 -54.29
CA ARG A 18 5.73 -4.94 -53.52
C ARG A 18 6.45 -5.43 -52.25
N THR A 19 7.36 -6.38 -52.42
CA THR A 19 8.12 -7.04 -51.34
C THR A 19 9.04 -6.11 -50.55
N ASP A 20 9.20 -4.88 -51.03
CA ASP A 20 10.01 -3.77 -50.53
C ASP A 20 9.27 -2.89 -49.50
N ALA A 21 7.98 -3.11 -49.27
CA ALA A 21 7.27 -2.45 -48.18
C ALA A 21 7.79 -2.90 -46.80
N PRO A 22 8.00 -1.98 -45.83
CA PRO A 22 8.61 -2.31 -44.54
C PRO A 22 7.84 -3.38 -43.76
N ASP A 23 6.50 -3.35 -43.83
CA ASP A 23 5.64 -4.32 -43.17
C ASP A 23 5.77 -5.73 -43.77
N VAL A 24 5.93 -5.82 -45.08
CA VAL A 24 6.14 -7.09 -45.80
C VAL A 24 7.51 -7.65 -45.48
N VAL A 25 8.54 -6.80 -45.44
CA VAL A 25 9.90 -7.20 -45.02
C VAL A 25 9.90 -7.70 -43.57
N ALA A 26 9.22 -7.01 -42.66
CA ALA A 26 9.09 -7.43 -41.27
C ALA A 26 8.37 -8.78 -41.15
N ALA A 27 7.25 -8.96 -41.85
CA ALA A 27 6.51 -10.22 -41.87
C ALA A 27 7.33 -11.38 -42.45
N LEU A 28 8.08 -11.15 -43.54
CA LEU A 28 8.96 -12.15 -44.14
C LEU A 28 10.16 -12.49 -43.23
N SER A 29 10.71 -11.50 -42.51
CA SER A 29 11.76 -11.72 -41.52
C SER A 29 11.29 -12.56 -40.33
N ALA A 30 10.08 -12.28 -39.83
CA ALA A 30 9.46 -13.09 -38.79
C ALA A 30 9.22 -14.53 -39.27
N LEU A 31 8.68 -14.67 -40.48
CA LEU A 31 8.46 -15.98 -41.11
C LEU A 31 9.77 -16.76 -41.28
N SER A 32 10.86 -16.10 -41.66
CA SER A 32 12.18 -16.73 -41.81
C SER A 32 12.75 -17.26 -40.50
N THR A 33 12.29 -16.75 -39.35
CA THR A 33 12.71 -17.24 -38.02
C THR A 33 12.02 -18.56 -37.68
N ILE A 34 10.77 -18.69 -38.10
CA ILE A 34 9.89 -19.84 -37.87
C ILE A 34 10.11 -20.93 -38.93
N TYR A 35 10.56 -20.51 -40.11
CA TYR A 35 10.66 -21.33 -41.32
C TYR A 35 12.11 -21.45 -41.79
N GLY A 36 12.84 -22.41 -41.20
CA GLY A 36 14.27 -22.61 -41.49
C GLY A 36 14.57 -23.30 -42.83
N GLU A 37 13.65 -24.10 -43.39
CA GLU A 37 13.86 -24.84 -44.64
C GLU A 37 12.71 -24.70 -45.63
N ASN A 38 13.02 -24.23 -46.84
CA ASN A 38 12.05 -24.06 -47.94
C ASN A 38 11.81 -25.34 -48.72
N SER A 39 11.19 -26.33 -48.07
CA SER A 39 10.79 -27.59 -48.69
C SER A 39 9.32 -27.58 -49.15
N PRO A 40 8.92 -28.40 -50.15
CA PRO A 40 7.52 -28.50 -50.59
C PRO A 40 6.55 -28.90 -49.48
N SER A 41 6.96 -29.77 -48.55
CA SER A 41 6.16 -30.16 -47.38
C SER A 41 6.00 -29.00 -46.41
N ALA A 42 7.10 -28.29 -46.11
CA ALA A 42 7.07 -27.16 -45.20
C ALA A 42 6.22 -26.01 -45.77
N ARG A 43 6.25 -25.75 -47.10
CA ARG A 43 5.35 -24.75 -47.73
C ARG A 43 3.87 -25.11 -47.60
N ARG A 44 3.53 -26.40 -47.70
CA ARG A 44 2.15 -26.88 -47.51
C ARG A 44 1.67 -26.74 -46.07
N GLN A 45 2.58 -26.88 -45.11
CA GLN A 45 2.27 -26.84 -43.68
C GLN A 45 2.39 -25.43 -43.07
N LEU A 46 2.99 -24.47 -43.77
CA LEU A 46 3.30 -23.13 -43.28
C LEU A 46 2.14 -22.44 -42.56
N ARG A 47 0.94 -22.50 -43.16
CA ARG A 47 -0.26 -21.91 -42.56
C ARG A 47 -0.58 -22.53 -41.19
N SER A 48 -0.57 -23.86 -41.11
CA SER A 48 -0.83 -24.57 -39.85
C SER A 48 0.27 -24.31 -38.82
N THR A 49 1.52 -24.19 -39.24
CA THR A 49 2.64 -23.83 -38.35
C THR A 49 2.43 -22.45 -37.74
N ILE A 50 2.11 -21.43 -38.55
CA ILE A 50 1.86 -20.06 -38.08
C ILE A 50 0.65 -20.03 -37.14
N GLU A 51 -0.46 -20.70 -37.51
CA GLU A 51 -1.68 -20.75 -36.69
C GLU A 51 -1.39 -21.41 -35.32
N ASN A 52 -0.64 -22.51 -35.29
CA ASN A 52 -0.25 -23.19 -34.05
C ASN A 52 0.67 -22.32 -33.17
N GLU A 53 1.60 -21.59 -33.78
CA GLU A 53 2.48 -20.70 -33.04
C GLU A 53 1.73 -19.51 -32.45
N ALA A 54 0.79 -18.92 -33.20
CA ALA A 54 -0.09 -17.87 -32.69
C ALA A 54 -0.92 -18.34 -31.48
N VAL A 55 -1.46 -19.56 -31.55
CA VAL A 55 -2.17 -20.20 -30.42
C VAL A 55 -1.23 -20.40 -29.24
N ASN A 56 -0.01 -20.89 -29.47
CA ASN A 56 0.98 -21.11 -28.41
C ASN A 56 1.38 -19.80 -27.71
N ILE A 57 1.68 -18.74 -28.47
CA ILE A 57 1.98 -17.41 -27.93
C ILE A 57 0.79 -16.89 -27.11
N SER A 58 -0.44 -17.05 -27.59
CA SER A 58 -1.64 -16.62 -26.87
C SER A 58 -1.80 -17.40 -25.56
N GLN A 59 -1.53 -18.70 -25.56
CA GLN A 59 -1.60 -19.53 -24.36
C GLN A 59 -0.53 -19.13 -23.33
N GLN A 60 0.69 -18.85 -23.80
CA GLN A 60 1.78 -18.35 -22.94
C GLN A 60 1.43 -16.99 -22.35
N TYR A 61 0.87 -16.09 -23.15
CA TYR A 61 0.40 -14.78 -22.68
C TYR A 61 -0.67 -14.93 -21.60
N LEU A 62 -1.70 -15.74 -21.84
CA LEU A 62 -2.76 -15.99 -20.86
C LEU A 62 -2.22 -16.60 -19.56
N SER A 63 -1.30 -17.57 -19.67
CA SER A 63 -0.67 -18.19 -18.49
C SER A 63 0.16 -17.18 -17.70
N ALA A 64 0.95 -16.34 -18.36
CA ALA A 64 1.74 -15.32 -17.68
C ALA A 64 0.85 -14.27 -17.01
N MET A 65 -0.28 -13.93 -17.65
CA MET A 65 -1.20 -12.93 -17.13
C MET A 65 -2.01 -13.46 -15.93
N GLU A 66 -2.26 -14.77 -15.85
CA GLU A 66 -2.92 -15.40 -14.71
C GLU A 66 -2.19 -15.10 -13.39
N ASP A 67 -0.86 -15.20 -13.39
CA ASP A 67 -0.06 -14.88 -12.20
C ASP A 67 -0.15 -13.39 -11.85
N VAL A 68 -0.15 -12.51 -12.86
CA VAL A 68 -0.33 -11.06 -12.64
C VAL A 68 -1.69 -10.77 -11.99
N TRP A 69 -2.76 -11.41 -12.46
CA TRP A 69 -4.09 -11.26 -11.87
C TRP A 69 -4.14 -11.73 -10.41
N LYS A 70 -3.52 -12.87 -10.10
CA LYS A 70 -3.43 -13.36 -8.71
C LYS A 70 -2.73 -12.36 -7.79
N HIS A 71 -1.61 -11.77 -8.25
CA HIS A 71 -0.90 -10.75 -7.48
C HIS A 71 -1.74 -9.49 -7.31
N LEU A 72 -2.52 -9.10 -8.32
CA LEU A 72 -3.41 -7.95 -8.23
C LEU A 72 -4.55 -8.19 -7.23
N ASP A 73 -5.15 -9.37 -7.23
CA ASP A 73 -6.18 -9.77 -6.27
C ASP A 73 -5.64 -9.76 -4.83
N GLU A 74 -4.40 -10.22 -4.65
CA GLU A 74 -3.74 -10.18 -3.34
C GLU A 74 -3.49 -8.74 -2.87
N ILE A 75 -3.04 -7.86 -3.76
CA ILE A 75 -2.87 -6.44 -3.45
C ILE A 75 -4.22 -5.80 -3.08
N ASP A 76 -5.29 -6.08 -3.82
CA ASP A 76 -6.62 -5.56 -3.51
C ASP A 76 -7.10 -6.03 -2.12
N ALA A 77 -6.91 -7.31 -1.81
CA ALA A 77 -7.21 -7.85 -0.48
C ALA A 77 -6.38 -7.18 0.62
N GLN A 78 -5.09 -6.93 0.40
CA GLN A 78 -4.21 -6.25 1.35
C GLN A 78 -4.63 -4.79 1.57
N VAL A 79 -4.97 -4.06 0.51
CA VAL A 79 -5.48 -2.68 0.60
C VAL A 79 -6.81 -2.64 1.35
N GLY A 80 -7.71 -3.57 1.06
CA GLY A 80 -8.96 -3.71 1.80
C GLY A 80 -8.74 -4.01 3.29
N ASN A 81 -7.75 -4.83 3.63
CA ASN A 81 -7.37 -5.07 5.02
C ASN A 81 -6.79 -3.82 5.70
N LEU A 82 -5.89 -3.11 5.03
CA LEU A 82 -5.29 -1.89 5.55
C LEU A 82 -6.35 -0.81 5.83
N SER A 83 -7.31 -0.64 4.93
CA SER A 83 -8.43 0.29 5.10
C SER A 83 -9.25 -0.06 6.35
N ARG A 84 -9.60 -1.34 6.53
CA ARG A 84 -10.31 -1.81 7.73
C ARG A 84 -9.51 -1.57 9.02
N MET A 85 -8.21 -1.82 9.00
CA MET A 85 -7.34 -1.57 10.15
C MET A 85 -7.25 -0.08 10.50
N ALA A 86 -7.17 0.79 9.49
CA ALA A 86 -7.15 2.24 9.69
C ALA A 86 -8.44 2.72 10.36
N THR A 87 -9.61 2.29 9.87
CA THR A 87 -10.90 2.60 10.50
C THR A 87 -10.98 2.08 11.93
N ALA A 88 -10.54 0.84 12.18
CA ALA A 88 -10.54 0.28 13.53
C ALA A 88 -9.61 1.05 14.50
N LEU A 89 -8.47 1.53 14.02
CA LEU A 89 -7.56 2.38 14.79
C LEU A 89 -8.17 3.74 15.11
N GLU A 90 -8.83 4.37 14.13
CA GLU A 90 -9.56 5.62 14.34
C GLU A 90 -10.65 5.46 15.40
N ASP A 91 -11.46 4.40 15.31
CA ASP A 91 -12.51 4.10 16.30
C ASP A 91 -11.93 3.85 17.70
N THR A 92 -10.81 3.12 17.78
CA THR A 92 -10.13 2.85 19.04
C THR A 92 -9.56 4.13 19.66
N ALA A 93 -8.94 4.99 18.84
CA ALA A 93 -8.39 6.27 19.28
C ALA A 93 -9.49 7.23 19.74
N ALA A 94 -10.61 7.29 19.02
CA ALA A 94 -11.79 8.07 19.40
C ALA A 94 -12.37 7.58 20.73
N SER A 95 -12.51 6.26 20.88
CA SER A 95 -13.01 5.64 22.11
C SER A 95 -12.09 5.91 23.30
N ALA A 96 -10.78 5.72 23.14
CA ALA A 96 -9.80 5.99 24.17
C ALA A 96 -9.79 7.47 24.59
N SER A 97 -9.89 8.38 23.62
CA SER A 97 -9.98 9.82 23.88
C SER A 97 -11.26 10.17 24.65
N SER A 98 -12.39 9.57 24.28
CA SER A 98 -13.67 9.74 24.96
C SER A 98 -13.61 9.26 26.41
N SER A 99 -13.00 8.10 26.67
CA SER A 99 -12.83 7.57 28.03
C SER A 99 -11.82 8.34 28.88
N ALA A 100 -10.75 8.88 28.28
CA ALA A 100 -9.72 9.61 29.01
C ALA A 100 -10.18 11.02 29.44
N ARG A 101 -11.01 11.70 28.63
CA ARG A 101 -11.51 13.06 28.91
C ARG A 101 -12.18 13.23 30.30
N PRO A 102 -13.14 12.40 30.72
CA PRO A 102 -13.75 12.53 32.05
C PRO A 102 -12.74 12.26 33.17
N LEU A 103 -11.84 11.29 33.00
CA LEU A 103 -10.78 11.00 33.98
C LEU A 103 -9.83 12.19 34.17
N LEU A 104 -9.43 12.85 33.08
CA LEU A 104 -8.63 14.08 33.12
C LEU A 104 -9.38 15.24 33.80
N SER A 105 -10.68 15.38 33.52
CA SER A 105 -11.54 16.39 34.17
C SER A 105 -11.65 16.15 35.68
N GLU A 106 -11.85 14.90 36.08
CA GLU A 106 -11.96 14.52 37.48
C GLU A 106 -10.62 14.66 38.22
N ALA A 107 -9.50 14.28 37.60
CA ALA A 107 -8.17 14.49 38.14
C ALA A 107 -7.88 15.98 38.38
N SER A 108 -8.22 16.86 37.42
CA SER A 108 -8.06 18.32 37.55
C SER A 108 -8.91 18.88 38.69
N SER A 109 -10.16 18.41 38.83
CA SER A 109 -11.05 18.78 39.95
C SER A 109 -10.47 18.36 41.30
N LEU A 110 -9.97 17.13 41.40
CA LEU A 110 -9.32 16.60 42.60
C LEU A 110 -8.06 17.39 42.98
N GLU A 111 -7.24 17.78 42.00
CA GLU A 111 -6.06 18.63 42.24
C GLU A 111 -6.45 19.99 42.82
N GLN A 112 -7.50 20.64 42.29
CA GLN A 112 -8.00 21.90 42.83
C GLN A 112 -8.51 21.75 44.27
N ALA A 113 -9.29 20.71 44.54
CA ALA A 113 -9.80 20.42 45.87
C ALA A 113 -8.66 20.16 46.88
N LEU A 114 -7.66 19.40 46.47
CA LEU A 114 -6.47 19.12 47.26
C LEU A 114 -5.66 20.39 47.54
N HIS A 115 -5.48 21.26 46.54
CA HIS A 115 -4.81 22.54 46.73
C HIS A 115 -5.56 23.44 47.73
N SER A 116 -6.89 23.52 47.62
CA SER A 116 -7.72 24.30 48.54
C SER A 116 -7.65 23.75 49.98
N SER A 117 -7.67 22.43 50.14
CA SER A 117 -7.51 21.77 51.44
C SER A 117 -6.14 22.07 52.07
N ARG A 118 -5.07 21.96 51.29
CA ARG A 118 -3.70 22.30 51.74
C ARG A 118 -3.58 23.73 52.21
N ARG A 119 -4.08 24.70 51.43
CA ARG A 119 -4.07 26.12 51.82
C ARG A 119 -4.80 26.38 53.14
N ARG A 120 -5.97 25.76 53.33
CA ARG A 120 -6.72 25.87 54.59
C ARG A 120 -5.95 25.26 55.76
N SER A 121 -5.32 24.11 55.56
CA SER A 121 -4.50 23.45 56.58
C SER A 121 -3.28 24.29 56.97
N GLU A 122 -2.59 24.90 55.99
CA GLU A 122 -1.50 25.85 56.25
C GLU A 122 -1.98 27.05 57.05
N LEU A 123 -3.11 27.66 56.69
CA LEU A 123 -3.65 28.82 57.40
C LEU A 123 -3.99 28.48 58.86
N VAL A 124 -4.64 27.34 59.11
CA VAL A 124 -4.94 26.85 60.47
C VAL A 124 -3.65 26.59 61.24
N ARG A 125 -2.66 25.97 60.61
CA ARG A 125 -1.36 25.70 61.24
C ARG A 125 -0.63 26.99 61.63
N THR A 126 -0.60 27.98 60.75
CA THR A 126 -0.04 29.30 61.04
C THR A 126 -0.80 29.99 62.16
N PHE A 127 -2.13 30.00 62.11
CA PHE A 127 -2.98 30.58 63.16
C PHE A 127 -2.72 29.93 64.52
N LEU A 128 -2.67 28.60 64.60
CA LEU A 128 -2.36 27.90 65.85
C LEU A 128 -0.96 28.22 66.37
N THR A 129 0.01 28.47 65.47
CA THR A 129 1.37 28.84 65.87
C THR A 129 1.45 30.28 66.41
N GLU A 130 0.69 31.21 65.83
CA GLU A 130 0.72 32.63 66.22
C GLU A 130 -0.22 32.98 67.37
N TYR A 131 -1.35 32.29 67.50
CA TYR A 131 -2.44 32.63 68.43
C TYR A 131 -2.65 31.64 69.57
N GLN A 132 -1.85 30.58 69.68
CA GLN A 132 -1.78 29.81 70.93
C GLN A 132 -0.84 30.49 71.92
N LEU A 133 -1.34 30.69 73.14
CA LEU A 133 -0.50 31.03 74.29
C LEU A 133 0.50 29.90 74.49
N ARG A 134 1.79 30.25 74.55
CA ARG A 134 2.82 29.29 74.92
C ARG A 134 2.58 28.84 76.36
N ASP A 135 2.96 27.61 76.69
CA ASP A 135 2.78 27.07 78.05
C ASP A 135 3.39 27.99 79.12
N GLU A 136 4.45 28.73 78.77
CA GLU A 136 5.09 29.76 79.58
C GLU A 136 4.18 30.97 79.86
N GLU A 137 3.45 31.45 78.85
CA GLU A 137 2.52 32.59 78.95
C GLU A 137 1.25 32.19 79.71
N LEU A 138 0.82 30.94 79.56
CA LEU A 138 -0.31 30.37 80.29
C LEU A 138 0.03 30.14 81.78
N ALA A 139 1.26 29.72 82.09
CA ALA A 139 1.78 29.62 83.45
C ALA A 139 1.87 30.99 84.14
N ALA A 140 2.29 32.03 83.41
CA ALA A 140 2.33 33.40 83.94
C ALA A 140 0.94 33.95 84.27
N LEU A 141 -0.09 33.61 83.47
CA LEU A 141 -1.48 34.01 83.71
C LEU A 141 -2.15 33.26 84.87
N THR A 142 -1.68 32.06 85.20
CA THR A 142 -2.26 31.22 86.27
C THR A 142 -1.56 31.36 87.62
N GLN A 143 -0.29 31.79 87.65
CA GLN A 143 0.43 32.09 88.89
C GLN A 143 0.16 33.50 89.45
N GLY A 144 -0.59 34.34 88.73
CA GLY A 144 -0.97 35.70 89.12
C GLY A 144 -2.38 35.84 89.72
N ALA A 145 -3.09 34.73 90.00
CA ALA A 145 -4.43 34.71 90.57
C ALA A 145 -4.44 34.14 92.00
#